data_AF-A0A7Y6YH39-F1
#
_entry.id   AF-A0A7Y6YH39-F1
#
_cell.length_a   1.000
_cell.length_b   1.000
_cell.length_c   1.000
_cell.angle_alpha   90.00
_cell.angle_beta   90.00
_cell.angle_gamma   90.00
#
_symmetry.space_group_name_H-M   'P 1'
#
loop_
_entity.id
_entity.type
_entity.pdbx_description
1 polymer ?
#
loop_
_entity_poly.entity_id
_entity_poly.type
_entity_poly.pdbx_seq_one_letter_code
_entity_poly.pdbx_strand_id
1 'polypeptide(L)'
;MNSFSLIALLLLSTSTLAQKWHLERVDTNQDYPFEYWFWFQNEDDTSSYNLTRDISQFSSISVIDNNGDSIPLVQCTILNLYDESEIRLITDWDGHAVFDIPIGTYRMELAHQRYDDYSFVFEIKSGEQLNLQIKLGLGPELDGYQIDATHILSEEEILEIIGCVRRNRSDFYEQCSQGKKVKIYMLI
;
A
#
# COMPACT_ATOMS: atom_id res chain seq x y z
N MET A 1 4.61 -44.34 -31.24
CA MET A 1 3.90 -44.96 -30.10
C MET A 1 4.96 -45.23 -29.03
N ASN A 2 5.03 -44.62 -27.86
CA ASN A 2 4.13 -43.74 -27.15
C ASN A 2 4.95 -42.68 -26.39
N SER A 3 4.40 -41.48 -26.37
CA SER A 3 4.81 -40.33 -25.57
C SER A 3 4.63 -40.63 -24.08
N PHE A 4 5.63 -40.31 -23.27
CA PHE A 4 5.43 -40.03 -21.84
C PHE A 4 5.87 -38.58 -21.60
N SER A 5 4.90 -37.67 -21.64
CA SER A 5 5.07 -36.31 -21.13
C SER A 5 5.05 -36.37 -19.62
N LEU A 6 6.18 -36.08 -18.98
CA LEU A 6 6.23 -35.76 -17.56
C LEU A 6 5.71 -34.32 -17.42
N ILE A 7 4.46 -34.16 -16.98
CA ILE A 7 3.95 -32.85 -16.57
C ILE A 7 4.56 -32.56 -15.20
N ALA A 8 5.54 -31.68 -15.16
CA ALA A 8 6.03 -31.07 -13.94
C ALA A 8 4.92 -30.17 -13.38
N LEU A 9 4.23 -30.63 -12.34
CA LEU A 9 3.29 -29.84 -11.58
C LEU A 9 4.10 -28.85 -10.72
N LEU A 10 4.39 -27.67 -11.27
CA LEU A 10 4.84 -26.51 -10.50
C LEU A 10 3.70 -26.13 -9.55
N LEU A 11 3.75 -26.66 -8.32
CA LEU A 11 3.04 -26.09 -7.19
C LEU A 11 3.69 -24.73 -6.90
N LEU A 12 3.28 -23.71 -7.64
CA LEU A 12 3.40 -22.34 -7.19
C LEU A 12 2.45 -22.22 -6.00
N SER A 13 2.94 -22.51 -4.80
CA SER A 13 2.36 -21.96 -3.59
C SER A 13 2.48 -20.46 -3.72
N THR A 14 1.42 -19.81 -4.16
CA THR A 14 1.26 -18.36 -4.01
C THR A 14 1.06 -18.10 -2.51
N SER A 15 2.13 -18.18 -1.73
CA SER A 15 2.20 -17.50 -0.44
C SER A 15 2.46 -16.02 -0.73
N THR A 16 1.54 -15.37 -1.45
CA THR A 16 1.52 -13.92 -1.65
C THR A 16 0.90 -13.26 -0.43
N LEU A 17 1.43 -13.60 0.74
CA LEU A 17 1.34 -12.75 1.90
C LEU A 17 2.80 -12.39 2.18
N ALA A 18 3.31 -11.39 1.47
CA ALA A 18 4.62 -10.79 1.71
C ALA A 18 4.65 -10.01 3.03
N GLN A 19 3.91 -10.50 4.03
CA GLN A 19 3.82 -9.95 5.35
C GLN A 19 4.99 -10.51 6.16
N LYS A 20 6.03 -9.68 6.32
CA LYS A 20 7.20 -10.05 7.11
C LYS A 20 6.83 -10.01 8.60
N TRP A 21 7.20 -11.06 9.32
CA TRP A 21 7.15 -11.17 10.78
C TRP A 21 8.45 -11.80 11.27
N HIS A 22 8.81 -11.57 12.52
CA HIS A 22 9.97 -12.23 13.15
C HIS A 22 9.72 -12.55 14.62
N LEU A 23 10.33 -13.63 15.10
CA LEU A 23 10.42 -13.93 16.52
C LEU A 23 11.47 -12.99 17.14
N GLU A 24 11.02 -12.12 18.02
CA GLU A 24 11.85 -11.08 18.63
C GLU A 24 12.50 -11.58 19.93
N ARG A 25 11.71 -12.19 20.80
CA ARG A 25 12.18 -12.59 22.14
C ARG A 25 11.66 -13.95 22.58
N VAL A 26 12.51 -14.66 23.33
CA VAL A 26 12.14 -15.85 24.10
C VAL A 26 12.52 -15.65 25.57
N ASP A 27 11.54 -15.57 26.48
CA ASP A 27 11.75 -15.46 27.93
C ASP A 27 10.92 -16.49 28.69
N THR A 28 11.53 -17.63 29.02
CA THR A 28 10.86 -18.77 29.67
C THR A 28 10.41 -18.51 31.11
N ASN A 29 10.68 -17.33 31.68
CA ASN A 29 10.24 -16.96 33.02
C ASN A 29 8.88 -16.23 33.04
N GLN A 30 8.28 -15.97 31.87
CA GLN A 30 7.01 -15.28 31.73
C GLN A 30 5.88 -16.22 31.32
N ASP A 31 4.63 -15.81 31.59
CA ASP A 31 3.43 -16.54 31.17
C ASP A 31 3.32 -16.65 29.63
N TYR A 32 3.88 -15.67 28.91
CA TYR A 32 3.95 -15.62 27.45
C TYR A 32 5.42 -15.55 27.02
N PRO A 33 6.10 -16.69 26.94
CA PRO A 33 7.54 -16.71 26.72
C PRO A 33 7.97 -16.40 25.30
N PHE A 34 7.07 -16.34 24.30
CA PHE A 34 7.42 -16.10 22.90
C PHE A 34 6.82 -14.80 22.39
N GLU A 35 7.64 -13.93 21.83
CA GLU A 35 7.24 -12.61 21.33
C GLU A 35 7.54 -12.49 19.83
N TYR A 36 6.53 -12.13 19.03
CA TYR A 36 6.64 -11.96 17.59
C TYR A 36 6.19 -10.57 17.17
N TRP A 37 6.91 -9.95 16.23
CA TRP A 37 6.58 -8.62 15.72
C TRP A 37 6.22 -8.66 14.24
N PHE A 38 5.25 -7.84 13.82
CA PHE A 38 4.90 -7.61 12.42
C PHE A 38 4.38 -6.19 12.15
N TRP A 39 4.49 -5.72 10.91
CA TRP A 39 3.98 -4.42 10.42
C TRP A 39 3.28 -4.60 9.09
N PHE A 40 2.05 -4.11 8.93
CA PHE A 40 1.38 -4.23 7.64
C PHE A 40 2.16 -3.54 6.53
N GLN A 41 2.58 -4.31 5.52
CA GLN A 41 3.35 -3.78 4.38
C GLN A 41 2.44 -3.29 3.25
N ASN A 42 1.18 -3.78 3.20
CA ASN A 42 0.18 -3.42 2.19
C ASN A 42 0.62 -3.64 0.73
N GLU A 43 1.57 -4.55 0.45
CA GLU A 43 2.14 -4.76 -0.90
C GLU A 43 1.12 -5.13 -2.00
N ASP A 44 -0.03 -5.70 -1.62
CA ASP A 44 -1.11 -6.04 -2.56
C ASP A 44 -1.98 -4.82 -2.94
N ASP A 45 -1.90 -3.73 -2.16
CA ASP A 45 -2.67 -2.51 -2.35
C ASP A 45 -1.90 -1.57 -3.29
N THR A 46 -2.04 -1.77 -4.60
CA THR A 46 -1.18 -1.10 -5.60
C THR A 46 -1.76 0.21 -6.13
N SER A 47 -0.87 1.14 -6.48
CA SER A 47 -1.22 2.43 -7.11
C SER A 47 -1.44 2.31 -8.63
N SER A 48 -2.34 3.12 -9.18
CA SER A 48 -2.63 3.17 -10.62
C SER A 48 -3.11 4.55 -11.06
N TYR A 49 -3.15 4.80 -12.37
CA TYR A 49 -3.78 6.01 -12.91
C TYR A 49 -4.57 5.73 -14.19
N ASN A 50 -5.54 6.58 -14.45
CA ASN A 50 -6.25 6.70 -15.70
C ASN A 50 -6.09 8.13 -16.22
N LEU A 51 -5.69 8.25 -17.48
CA LEU A 51 -5.53 9.53 -18.16
C LEU A 51 -6.59 9.65 -19.24
N THR A 52 -7.42 10.67 -19.13
CA THR A 52 -8.37 11.09 -20.16
C THR A 52 -8.01 12.47 -20.68
N ARG A 53 -8.44 12.76 -21.91
CA ARG A 53 -8.20 14.03 -22.59
C ARG A 53 -9.53 14.69 -22.88
N ASP A 54 -9.63 15.97 -22.53
CA ASP A 54 -10.85 16.75 -22.75
C ASP A 54 -10.51 18.17 -23.20
N ILE A 55 -11.52 18.88 -23.71
CA ILE A 55 -11.48 20.29 -24.11
C ILE A 55 -11.81 21.13 -22.87
N SER A 56 -11.03 20.98 -21.79
CA SER A 56 -11.10 21.86 -20.64
C SER A 56 -10.19 23.08 -20.82
N GLN A 57 -10.31 24.06 -19.93
CA GLN A 57 -9.38 25.20 -19.90
C GLN A 57 -8.05 24.84 -19.21
N PHE A 58 -8.11 23.93 -18.23
CA PHE A 58 -6.99 23.52 -17.39
C PHE A 58 -6.94 22.01 -17.27
N SER A 59 -5.74 21.49 -17.02
CA SER A 59 -5.56 20.09 -16.64
C SER A 59 -5.95 19.91 -15.16
N SER A 60 -6.34 18.69 -14.81
CA SER A 60 -6.83 18.35 -13.48
C SER A 60 -6.34 16.98 -13.01
N ILE A 61 -6.21 16.86 -11.70
CA ILE A 61 -5.93 15.62 -10.98
C ILE A 61 -7.07 15.38 -9.99
N SER A 62 -7.49 14.11 -9.87
CA SER A 62 -8.29 13.58 -8.77
C SER A 62 -7.54 12.40 -8.17
N VAL A 63 -7.26 12.45 -6.87
CA VAL A 63 -6.56 11.39 -6.15
C VAL A 63 -7.52 10.73 -5.17
N ILE A 64 -7.67 9.42 -5.30
CA ILE A 64 -8.50 8.58 -4.44
C ILE A 64 -7.70 7.38 -3.96
N ASP A 65 -8.18 6.69 -2.93
CA ASP A 65 -7.65 5.39 -2.53
C ASP A 65 -8.31 4.24 -3.30
N ASN A 66 -7.89 2.99 -3.02
CA ASN A 66 -8.46 1.82 -3.66
C ASN A 66 -9.88 1.46 -3.17
N ASN A 67 -10.37 2.09 -2.09
CA ASN A 67 -11.77 2.02 -1.64
C ASN A 67 -12.67 3.07 -2.35
N GLY A 68 -12.06 4.06 -3.02
CA GLY A 68 -12.75 5.14 -3.71
C GLY A 68 -12.90 6.42 -2.89
N ASP A 69 -12.25 6.50 -1.72
CA ASP A 69 -12.28 7.69 -0.88
C ASP A 69 -11.25 8.71 -1.37
N SER A 70 -11.62 9.99 -1.41
CA SER A 70 -10.71 11.08 -1.78
C SER A 70 -9.53 11.20 -0.83
N ILE A 71 -8.33 11.44 -1.38
CA ILE A 71 -7.11 11.65 -0.61
C ILE A 71 -6.72 13.14 -0.66
N PRO A 72 -6.90 13.88 0.43
CA PRO A 72 -6.51 15.28 0.50
C PRO A 72 -5.01 15.45 0.75
N LEU A 73 -4.49 16.65 0.49
CA LEU A 73 -3.13 17.06 0.84
C LEU A 73 -2.03 16.18 0.25
N VAL A 74 -2.27 15.56 -0.90
CA VAL A 74 -1.26 14.80 -1.64
C VAL A 74 -0.31 15.79 -2.30
N GLN A 75 0.98 15.63 -2.04
CA GLN A 75 2.02 16.44 -2.69
C GLN A 75 2.26 15.89 -4.08
N CYS A 76 2.06 16.71 -5.10
CA CYS A 76 2.34 16.34 -6.49
C CYS A 76 3.44 17.23 -7.05
N THR A 77 4.48 16.59 -7.58
CA THR A 77 5.55 17.23 -8.34
C THR A 77 5.43 16.81 -9.80
N ILE A 78 5.37 17.77 -10.70
CA ILE A 78 5.36 17.56 -12.16
C ILE A 78 6.69 18.07 -12.70
N LEU A 79 7.54 17.15 -13.14
CA LEU A 79 8.87 17.42 -13.67
C LEU A 79 8.86 17.33 -15.20
N ASN A 80 9.24 18.40 -15.88
CA ASN A 80 9.48 18.39 -17.31
C ASN A 80 10.76 17.60 -17.61
N LEU A 81 10.67 16.55 -18.43
CA LEU A 81 11.80 15.67 -18.71
C LEU A 81 12.81 16.24 -19.73
N TYR A 82 12.53 17.40 -20.31
CA TYR A 82 13.42 18.08 -21.25
C TYR A 82 14.27 19.16 -20.60
N ASP A 83 13.64 20.08 -19.87
CA ASP A 83 14.31 21.25 -19.26
C ASP A 83 14.41 21.21 -17.74
N GLU A 84 13.94 20.11 -17.12
CA GLU A 84 13.96 19.87 -15.67
C GLU A 84 13.16 20.91 -14.86
N SER A 85 12.29 21.69 -15.50
CA SER A 85 11.38 22.59 -14.79
C SER A 85 10.36 21.79 -13.96
N GLU A 86 10.06 22.31 -12.77
CA GLU A 86 9.15 21.68 -11.82
C GLU A 86 7.93 22.54 -11.53
N ILE A 87 6.78 21.88 -11.43
CA ILE A 87 5.56 22.44 -10.87
C ILE A 87 5.15 21.62 -9.67
N ARG A 88 4.90 22.30 -8.56
CA ARG A 88 4.51 21.68 -7.29
C ARG A 88 3.12 22.13 -6.93
N LEU A 89 2.27 21.18 -6.63
CA LEU A 89 0.88 21.40 -6.23
C LEU A 89 0.49 20.43 -5.12
N ILE A 90 -0.57 20.77 -4.41
CA ILE A 90 -1.12 19.95 -3.33
C ILE A 90 -2.61 19.79 -3.59
N THR A 91 -3.15 18.58 -3.44
CA THR A 91 -4.59 18.36 -3.58
C THR A 91 -5.37 19.04 -2.46
N ASP A 92 -6.56 19.53 -2.80
CA ASP A 92 -7.50 20.10 -1.84
C ASP A 92 -8.15 19.03 -0.94
N TRP A 93 -9.14 19.44 -0.14
CA TRP A 93 -9.85 18.55 0.79
C TRP A 93 -10.67 17.46 0.11
N ASP A 94 -11.00 17.64 -1.17
CA ASP A 94 -11.74 16.68 -1.99
C ASP A 94 -10.79 15.81 -2.85
N GLY A 95 -9.48 15.95 -2.65
CA GLY A 95 -8.46 15.21 -3.41
C GLY A 95 -8.25 15.73 -4.82
N HIS A 96 -8.61 17.00 -5.09
CA HIS A 96 -8.52 17.60 -6.42
C HIS A 96 -7.41 18.65 -6.52
N ALA A 97 -6.85 18.79 -7.72
CA ALA A 97 -6.01 19.91 -8.07
C ALA A 97 -6.13 20.26 -9.56
N VAL A 98 -5.91 21.53 -9.89
CA VAL A 98 -5.89 22.03 -11.26
C VAL A 98 -4.56 22.70 -11.57
N PHE A 99 -4.11 22.59 -12.81
CA PHE A 99 -2.84 23.14 -13.25
C PHE A 99 -2.88 23.43 -14.75
N ASP A 100 -2.01 24.35 -15.17
CA ASP A 100 -1.74 24.62 -16.57
C ASP A 100 -0.29 24.28 -16.84
N ILE A 101 -0.04 23.48 -17.88
CA ILE A 101 1.32 23.11 -18.28
C ILE A 101 1.46 23.09 -19.79
N PRO A 102 2.61 23.54 -20.31
CA PRO A 102 2.86 23.58 -21.73
C PRO A 102 3.00 22.17 -22.33
N ILE A 103 3.02 22.12 -23.66
CA ILE A 103 3.32 20.90 -24.43
C ILE A 103 4.67 20.34 -23.98
N GLY A 104 4.71 19.03 -23.74
CA GLY A 104 5.94 18.37 -23.30
C GLY A 104 5.69 16.96 -22.76
N THR A 105 6.78 16.33 -22.34
CA THR A 105 6.77 15.03 -21.66
C THR A 105 7.18 15.25 -20.21
N TYR A 106 6.38 14.71 -19.30
CA TYR A 106 6.49 14.99 -17.87
C TYR A 106 6.53 13.69 -17.06
N ARG A 107 7.21 13.72 -15.92
CA ARG A 107 7.04 12.75 -14.84
C ARG A 107 6.21 13.40 -13.74
N MET A 108 5.14 12.74 -13.32
CA MET A 108 4.43 13.07 -12.09
C MET A 108 4.97 12.21 -10.96
N GLU A 109 5.19 12.82 -9.81
CA GLU A 109 5.55 12.15 -8.56
C GLU A 109 4.53 12.58 -7.51
N LEU A 110 3.97 11.60 -6.80
CA LEU A 110 2.98 11.80 -5.74
C LEU A 110 3.54 11.23 -4.44
N ALA A 111 3.41 12.01 -3.37
CA ALA A 111 3.81 11.62 -2.03
C ALA A 111 2.71 11.96 -1.02
N HIS A 112 2.45 11.03 -0.10
CA HIS A 112 1.53 11.21 1.01
C HIS A 112 1.92 10.29 2.19
N GLN A 113 1.81 10.78 3.42
CA GLN A 113 2.27 10.09 4.64
C GLN A 113 1.68 8.68 4.92
N ARG A 114 0.61 8.28 4.23
CA ARG A 114 -0.11 7.00 4.45
C ARG A 114 -0.10 6.07 3.23
N TYR A 115 0.29 6.59 2.07
CA TYR A 115 0.19 5.89 0.80
C TYR A 115 1.58 5.74 0.20
N ASP A 116 1.75 4.75 -0.66
CA ASP A 116 3.01 4.57 -1.37
C ASP A 116 3.30 5.77 -2.27
N ASP A 117 4.59 6.13 -2.32
CA ASP A 117 5.09 7.07 -3.31
C ASP A 117 4.80 6.51 -4.71
N TYR A 118 4.19 7.33 -5.56
CA TYR A 118 3.78 6.90 -6.89
C TYR A 118 4.34 7.81 -7.97
N SER A 119 4.85 7.23 -9.05
CA SER A 119 5.33 8.01 -10.18
C SER A 119 4.97 7.39 -11.52
N PHE A 120 4.70 8.25 -12.50
CA PHE A 120 4.43 7.84 -13.87
C PHE A 120 4.81 8.95 -14.84
N VAL A 121 4.97 8.58 -16.11
CA VAL A 121 5.30 9.50 -17.20
C VAL A 121 4.07 9.71 -18.07
N PHE A 122 3.83 10.94 -18.49
CA PHE A 122 2.75 11.30 -19.40
C PHE A 122 3.20 12.40 -20.39
N GLU A 123 2.43 12.59 -21.46
CA GLU A 123 2.70 13.56 -22.53
C GLU A 123 1.51 14.51 -22.68
N ILE A 124 1.80 15.79 -22.90
CA ILE A 124 0.84 16.82 -23.29
C ILE A 124 1.14 17.29 -24.69
N LYS A 125 0.11 17.27 -25.54
CA LYS A 125 0.16 17.70 -26.93
C LYS A 125 -0.57 19.03 -27.11
N SER A 126 -0.36 19.63 -28.26
CA SER A 126 -0.96 20.93 -28.60
C SER A 126 -2.48 20.89 -28.52
N GLY A 127 -3.06 21.78 -27.71
CA GLY A 127 -4.50 21.91 -27.54
C GLY A 127 -5.16 20.80 -26.71
N GLU A 128 -4.39 19.92 -26.07
CA GLU A 128 -4.92 18.91 -25.16
C GLU A 128 -4.85 19.40 -23.71
N GLN A 129 -5.91 19.12 -22.94
CA GLN A 129 -5.86 19.16 -21.48
C GLN A 129 -6.07 17.75 -20.93
N LEU A 130 -5.48 17.51 -19.75
CA LEU A 130 -5.52 16.22 -19.09
C LEU A 130 -6.51 16.21 -17.93
N ASN A 131 -7.22 15.09 -17.80
CA ASN A 131 -7.90 14.73 -16.57
C ASN A 131 -7.33 13.40 -16.09
N LEU A 132 -6.58 13.48 -14.99
CA LEU A 132 -5.89 12.37 -14.35
C LEU A 132 -6.69 11.91 -13.14
N GLN A 133 -7.20 10.68 -13.19
CA GLN A 133 -7.70 9.99 -12.01
C GLN A 133 -6.62 9.05 -11.51
N ILE A 134 -6.13 9.28 -10.29
CA ILE A 134 -5.03 8.54 -9.69
C ILE A 134 -5.57 7.78 -8.48
N LYS A 135 -5.26 6.49 -8.40
CA LYS A 135 -5.50 5.66 -7.23
C LYS A 135 -4.19 5.42 -6.52
N LEU A 136 -4.09 5.79 -5.25
CA LEU A 136 -2.94 5.47 -4.42
C LEU A 136 -3.23 4.25 -3.55
N GLY A 137 -2.30 3.30 -3.57
CA GLY A 137 -2.25 2.18 -2.66
C GLY A 137 -1.64 2.56 -1.31
N LEU A 138 -2.08 1.93 -0.22
CA LEU A 138 -1.53 2.17 1.11
C LEU A 138 -0.05 1.79 1.16
N GLY A 139 0.75 2.63 1.80
CA GLY A 139 2.13 2.29 2.08
C GLY A 139 2.27 1.40 3.32
N PRO A 140 3.51 1.04 3.68
CA PRO A 140 3.79 0.35 4.93
C PRO A 140 3.30 1.13 6.13
N GLU A 141 2.66 0.45 7.07
CA GLU A 141 2.20 1.07 8.31
C GLU A 141 3.36 1.30 9.28
N LEU A 142 3.31 2.45 9.94
CA LEU A 142 4.25 2.79 11.01
C LEU A 142 3.97 1.98 12.27
N ASP A 143 2.69 1.71 12.55
CA ASP A 143 2.27 0.96 13.72
C ASP A 143 2.68 -0.51 13.57
N GLY A 144 3.46 -0.98 14.55
CA GLY A 144 3.82 -2.39 14.67
C GLY A 144 2.82 -3.14 15.54
N TYR A 145 2.84 -4.45 15.45
CA TYR A 145 2.04 -5.33 16.28
C TYR A 145 2.94 -6.36 16.94
N GLN A 146 2.70 -6.58 18.22
CA GLN A 146 3.35 -7.60 19.02
C GLN A 146 2.37 -8.72 19.31
N ILE A 147 2.79 -9.96 19.07
CA ILE A 147 2.09 -11.18 19.46
C ILE A 147 2.89 -11.84 20.57
N ASP A 148 2.31 -11.87 21.77
CA ASP A 148 2.82 -12.63 22.90
C ASP A 148 2.12 -13.98 22.94
N ALA A 149 2.87 -15.08 22.92
CA ALA A 149 2.34 -16.43 22.85
C ALA A 149 2.85 -17.32 23.98
N THR A 150 1.99 -18.24 24.45
CA THR A 150 2.34 -19.25 25.47
C THR A 150 3.19 -20.40 24.91
N HIS A 151 3.35 -20.48 23.59
CA HIS A 151 4.05 -21.53 22.86
C HIS A 151 4.61 -20.97 21.55
N ILE A 152 5.53 -21.70 20.91
CA ILE A 152 6.03 -21.35 19.58
C ILE A 152 4.86 -21.48 18.59
N LEU A 153 4.58 -20.40 17.88
CA LEU A 153 3.60 -20.36 16.80
C LEU A 153 4.24 -20.82 15.49
N SER A 154 3.48 -21.59 14.72
CA SER A 154 3.76 -21.87 13.31
C SER A 154 3.51 -20.63 12.43
N GLU A 155 4.07 -20.64 11.23
CA GLU A 155 3.82 -19.58 10.25
C GLU A 155 2.33 -19.42 9.91
N GLU A 156 1.59 -20.54 9.80
CA GLU A 156 0.15 -20.53 9.53
C GLU A 156 -0.63 -19.84 10.66
N GLU A 157 -0.32 -20.14 11.92
CA GLU A 157 -0.95 -19.49 13.08
C GLU A 157 -0.66 -17.99 13.11
N ILE A 158 0.57 -17.59 12.80
CA ILE A 158 0.95 -16.17 12.74
C ILE A 158 0.18 -15.46 11.62
N LEU A 159 0.09 -16.05 10.44
CA LEU A 159 -0.66 -15.47 9.32
C LEU A 159 -2.18 -15.41 9.61
N GLU A 160 -2.74 -16.40 10.33
CA GLU A 160 -4.13 -16.35 10.79
C GLU A 160 -4.36 -15.19 11.77
N ILE A 161 -3.45 -15.01 12.74
CA ILE A 161 -3.50 -13.90 13.71
C ILE A 161 -3.41 -12.56 12.99
N ILE A 162 -2.44 -12.38 12.10
CA ILE A 162 -2.28 -11.17 11.27
C ILE A 162 -3.56 -10.90 10.47
N GLY A 163 -4.13 -11.93 9.85
CA GLY A 163 -5.39 -11.84 9.12
C GLY A 163 -6.55 -11.42 10.02
N CYS A 164 -6.61 -11.90 11.26
CA CYS A 164 -7.58 -11.45 12.24
C CYS A 164 -7.39 -9.97 12.58
N VAL A 165 -6.17 -9.53 12.87
CA VAL A 165 -5.85 -8.13 13.20
C VAL A 165 -6.26 -7.21 12.05
N ARG A 166 -5.97 -7.59 10.79
CA ARG A 166 -6.34 -6.82 9.60
C ARG A 166 -7.84 -6.56 9.50
N ARG A 167 -8.67 -7.54 9.89
CA ARG A 167 -10.14 -7.43 9.84
C ARG A 167 -10.75 -6.71 11.05
N ASN A 168 -10.04 -6.68 12.19
CA ASN A 168 -10.56 -6.18 13.46
C ASN A 168 -9.68 -5.05 14.03
N ARG A 169 -9.27 -4.09 13.19
CA ARG A 169 -8.28 -3.05 13.58
C ARG A 169 -8.66 -2.24 14.83
N SER A 170 -9.95 -2.05 15.10
CA SER A 170 -10.44 -1.29 16.25
C SER A 170 -10.42 -2.05 17.58
N ASP A 171 -10.46 -3.37 17.51
CA ASP A 171 -10.76 -4.26 18.64
C ASP A 171 -9.94 -5.57 18.61
N PHE A 172 -8.82 -5.57 17.87
CA PHE A 172 -7.95 -6.74 17.69
C PHE A 172 -7.46 -7.33 19.02
N TYR A 173 -7.23 -6.48 20.02
CA TYR A 173 -6.76 -6.88 21.34
C TYR A 173 -7.75 -7.84 22.04
N GLU A 174 -9.03 -7.74 21.72
CA GLU A 174 -10.07 -8.63 22.24
C GLU A 174 -10.38 -9.75 21.24
N GLN A 175 -10.69 -9.42 19.99
CA GLN A 175 -11.18 -10.38 18.99
C GLN A 175 -10.13 -11.40 18.56
N CYS A 176 -8.85 -11.00 18.53
CA CYS A 176 -7.77 -11.82 18.00
C CYS A 176 -6.92 -12.48 19.09
N SER A 177 -7.20 -12.16 20.37
CA SER A 177 -6.57 -12.79 21.52
C SER A 177 -7.27 -14.13 21.84
N GLN A 178 -6.78 -15.24 21.29
CA GLN A 178 -7.40 -16.58 21.40
C GLN A 178 -7.42 -17.14 22.85
N GLY A 179 -8.34 -16.67 23.69
CA GLY A 179 -8.69 -17.30 24.97
C GLY A 179 -7.50 -17.52 25.90
N LYS A 180 -6.61 -16.53 26.03
CA LYS A 180 -5.33 -16.50 26.78
C LYS A 180 -4.13 -17.22 26.16
N LYS A 181 -4.22 -17.87 25.00
CA LYS A 181 -3.03 -18.47 24.36
C LYS A 181 -2.10 -17.45 23.71
N VAL A 182 -2.71 -16.36 23.23
CA VAL A 182 -2.00 -15.23 22.66
C VAL A 182 -2.57 -13.92 23.19
N LYS A 183 -1.72 -12.91 23.27
CA LYS A 183 -2.11 -11.51 23.49
C LYS A 183 -1.49 -10.66 22.39
N ILE A 184 -2.24 -9.68 21.92
CA ILE A 184 -1.80 -8.82 20.83
C ILE A 184 -1.80 -7.38 21.30
N TYR A 185 -0.70 -6.68 21.03
CA TYR A 185 -0.51 -5.28 21.36
C TYR A 185 -0.09 -4.50 20.14
N MET A 186 -0.35 -3.19 20.17
CA MET A 186 0.20 -2.25 19.22
C MET A 186 1.52 -1.70 19.77
N LEU A 187 2.54 -1.67 18.93
CA LEU A 187 3.81 -1.01 19.18
C LEU A 187 3.68 0.43 18.66
N ILE A 188 3.81 1.40 19.57
CA ILE A 188 3.87 2.84 19.26
C ILE A 188 5.34 3.28 19.29
#